data_AF-A0A531IZH2-F1
#
_entry.id   AF-A0A531IZH2-F1
#
_cell.length_a   1.000
_cell.length_b   1.000
_cell.length_c   1.000
_cell.angle_alpha   90.00
_cell.angle_beta   90.00
_cell.angle_gamma   90.00
#
_symmetry.space_group_name_H-M   'P 1'
#
loop_
_entity.id
_entity.type
_entity.pdbx_description
1 polymer ?
#
loop_
_entity_poly.entity_id
_entity_poly.type
_entity_poly.pdbx_seq_one_letter_code
_entity_poly.pdbx_strand_id
1 'polypeptide(L)'
;MNMHATRKAFGSDTLKTILGIPVLAIRWDDAIALLTRLVAERRFTKVSFLNAHNANIACTDPVFAEALDDFLILPDGIGVDMAALLLYGTPFPDNLNGTDFVPAFLQASSRPLTVGLLGATRVNAEAASVKLAALAVQHRFVD
;
A
#
# COMPACT_ATOMS: atom_id res chain seq x y z
N MET A 1 -2.15 -18.51 -0.32
CA MET A 1 -0.93 -18.42 0.52
C MET A 1 -1.05 -17.17 1.37
N ASN A 2 -1.20 -17.33 2.68
CA ASN A 2 -1.57 -16.26 3.62
C ASN A 2 -0.51 -15.14 3.65
N MET A 3 -0.93 -13.91 3.95
CA MET A 3 -0.04 -12.74 4.10
C MET A 3 1.15 -13.00 5.04
N HIS A 4 0.95 -13.83 6.06
CA HIS A 4 1.98 -14.35 6.96
C HIS A 4 3.18 -14.99 6.25
N ALA A 5 2.96 -15.71 5.15
CA ALA A 5 4.04 -16.31 4.37
C ALA A 5 4.77 -15.29 3.49
N THR A 6 4.08 -14.23 3.05
CA THR A 6 4.71 -13.08 2.38
C THR A 6 5.57 -12.29 3.35
N ARG A 7 5.04 -12.01 4.56
CA ARG A 7 5.78 -11.34 5.64
C ARG A 7 7.04 -12.11 6.06
N LYS A 8 7.01 -13.45 6.03
CA LYS A 8 8.21 -14.30 6.24
C LYS A 8 9.20 -14.27 5.08
N ALA A 9 8.75 -13.98 3.86
CA ALA A 9 9.61 -13.86 2.69
C ALA A 9 10.34 -12.51 2.64
N PHE A 10 9.75 -11.48 3.25
CA PHE A 10 10.44 -10.24 3.60
C PHE A 10 11.29 -10.50 4.85
N GLY A 11 12.59 -10.23 4.79
CA GLY A 11 13.46 -10.40 5.97
C GLY A 11 12.94 -9.58 7.16
N SER A 12 13.19 -10.04 8.39
CA SER A 12 12.75 -9.37 9.62
C SER A 12 13.12 -7.88 9.66
N ASP A 13 14.22 -7.51 9.01
CA ASP A 13 14.80 -6.16 9.03
C ASP A 13 14.05 -5.16 8.12
N THR A 14 13.09 -5.66 7.34
CA THR A 14 12.27 -4.82 6.43
C THR A 14 10.92 -4.43 7.02
N LEU A 15 10.59 -4.88 8.24
CA LEU A 15 9.33 -4.54 8.90
C LEU A 15 9.59 -3.65 10.13
N LYS A 16 8.85 -2.56 10.24
CA LYS A 16 8.78 -1.71 11.44
C LYS A 16 7.37 -1.81 12.01
N THR A 17 7.25 -2.23 13.26
CA THR A 17 5.98 -2.34 13.96
C THR A 17 5.60 -1.01 14.58
N ILE A 18 4.48 -0.44 14.15
CA ILE A 18 3.95 0.84 14.62
C ILE A 18 2.61 0.56 15.29
N LEU A 19 2.53 0.81 16.61
CA LEU A 19 1.34 0.53 17.44
C LEU A 19 0.77 -0.88 17.24
N GLY A 20 1.65 -1.89 17.16
CA GLY A 20 1.27 -3.29 16.97
C GLY A 20 1.06 -3.71 15.51
N ILE A 21 1.10 -2.78 14.55
CA ILE A 21 0.91 -3.07 13.12
C ILE A 21 2.26 -3.17 12.40
N PRO A 22 2.59 -4.30 11.76
CA PRO A 22 3.83 -4.44 10.99
C PRO A 22 3.73 -3.70 9.65
N VAL A 23 4.55 -2.67 9.48
CA VAL A 23 4.63 -1.83 8.28
C VAL A 23 5.91 -2.13 7.51
N LEU A 24 5.81 -2.23 6.20
CA LEU A 24 6.96 -2.49 5.33
C LEU A 24 7.82 -1.23 5.16
N ALA A 25 9.05 -1.28 5.66
CA ALA A 25 10.07 -0.27 5.42
C ALA A 25 10.75 -0.52 4.07
N ILE A 26 10.23 0.15 3.05
CA ILE A 26 10.63 -0.04 1.65
C ILE A 26 10.73 1.31 0.95
N ARG A 27 11.62 1.39 -0.05
CA ARG A 27 11.74 2.55 -0.93
C ARG A 27 10.68 2.52 -2.02
N TRP A 28 10.44 3.66 -2.64
CA TRP A 28 9.44 3.82 -3.70
C TRP A 28 9.63 2.84 -4.87
N ASP A 29 10.84 2.77 -5.42
CA ASP A 29 11.16 1.90 -6.56
C ASP A 29 11.01 0.42 -6.21
N ASP A 30 11.45 0.05 -5.01
CA ASP A 30 11.35 -1.33 -4.50
C ASP A 30 9.88 -1.72 -4.28
N ALA A 31 9.05 -0.79 -3.81
CA ALA A 31 7.62 -1.01 -3.62
C ALA A 31 6.89 -1.22 -4.96
N ILE A 32 7.21 -0.40 -5.98
CA ILE A 32 6.70 -0.60 -7.34
C ILE A 32 7.14 -1.96 -7.88
N ALA A 33 8.44 -2.27 -7.82
CA ALA A 33 8.98 -3.54 -8.30
C ALA A 33 8.32 -4.74 -7.62
N LEU A 34 8.10 -4.66 -6.31
CA LEU A 34 7.40 -5.68 -5.54
C LEU A 34 5.96 -5.87 -6.03
N LEU A 35 5.18 -4.80 -6.14
CA LEU A 35 3.78 -4.89 -6.57
C LEU A 35 3.68 -5.39 -8.02
N THR A 36 4.56 -4.92 -8.91
CA THR A 36 4.64 -5.41 -10.29
C THR A 36 4.91 -6.91 -10.33
N ARG A 37 5.84 -7.40 -9.50
CA ARG A 37 6.13 -8.83 -9.38
C ARG A 37 4.91 -9.62 -8.89
N LEU A 38 4.25 -9.17 -7.82
CA LEU A 38 3.07 -9.84 -7.25
C LEU A 38 1.92 -9.93 -8.28
N VAL A 39 1.71 -8.86 -9.06
CA VAL A 39 0.75 -8.85 -10.16
C VAL A 39 1.16 -9.82 -11.27
N ALA A 40 2.44 -9.87 -11.64
CA ALA A 40 2.96 -10.79 -12.66
C ALA A 40 2.79 -12.26 -12.25
N GLU A 41 2.97 -12.57 -10.96
CA GLU A 41 2.73 -13.88 -10.35
C GLU A 41 1.23 -14.21 -10.21
N ARG A 42 0.33 -13.30 -10.61
CA ARG A 42 -1.14 -13.40 -10.44
C ARG A 42 -1.54 -13.67 -8.99
N ARG A 43 -0.78 -13.11 -8.06
CA ARG A 43 -1.00 -13.29 -6.64
C ARG A 43 -1.98 -12.23 -6.13
N PHE A 44 -3.13 -12.69 -5.65
CA PHE A 44 -4.06 -11.81 -4.95
C PHE A 44 -3.39 -11.25 -3.69
N THR A 45 -3.21 -9.92 -3.66
CA THR A 45 -2.52 -9.22 -2.59
C THR A 45 -3.37 -8.04 -2.15
N LYS A 46 -3.69 -7.99 -0.85
CA LYS A 46 -4.37 -6.84 -0.26
C LYS A 46 -3.30 -5.85 0.20
N VAL A 47 -3.41 -4.59 -0.20
CA VAL A 47 -2.47 -3.52 0.17
C VAL A 47 -3.25 -2.44 0.91
N SER A 48 -2.67 -1.93 1.99
CA SER A 48 -3.21 -0.81 2.76
C SER A 48 -2.08 0.16 3.13
N PHE A 49 -2.47 1.39 3.45
CA PHE A 49 -1.57 2.46 3.80
C PHE A 49 -1.79 2.83 5.27
N LEU A 50 -0.74 2.73 6.09
CA LEU A 50 -0.84 3.09 7.50
C LEU A 50 -0.47 4.55 7.69
N ASN A 51 -1.49 5.33 8.02
CA ASN A 51 -1.32 6.68 8.56
C ASN A 51 -1.56 6.70 10.08
N ALA A 52 -1.25 7.83 10.71
CA ALA A 52 -1.38 7.99 12.17
C ALA A 52 -2.81 7.74 12.69
N HIS A 53 -3.83 8.11 11.90
CA HIS A 53 -5.22 7.91 12.29
C HIS A 53 -5.59 6.42 12.32
N ASN A 54 -5.27 5.69 11.25
CA ASN A 54 -5.50 4.25 11.16
C ASN A 54 -4.72 3.48 12.23
N ALA A 55 -3.49 3.92 12.55
CA ALA A 55 -2.68 3.32 13.61
C ALA A 55 -3.32 3.51 15.00
N ASN A 56 -3.87 4.69 15.28
CA ASN A 56 -4.58 4.94 16.53
C ASN A 56 -5.85 4.09 16.66
N ILE A 57 -6.64 3.97 15.57
CA ILE A 57 -7.83 3.10 15.55
C ILE A 57 -7.42 1.66 15.85
N ALA A 58 -6.40 1.13 15.16
CA ALA A 58 -5.91 -0.23 15.36
C ALA A 58 -5.44 -0.51 16.80
N CYS A 59 -4.93 0.51 17.50
CA CYS A 59 -4.55 0.36 18.91
C CYS A 59 -5.76 0.19 19.84
N THR A 60 -6.94 0.69 19.45
CA THR A 60 -8.16 0.66 20.26
C THR A 60 -9.21 -0.34 19.79
N ASP A 61 -9.09 -0.84 18.57
CA ASP A 61 -10.01 -1.78 17.93
C ASP A 61 -9.26 -3.05 17.49
N PRO A 62 -9.32 -4.12 18.31
CA PRO A 62 -8.67 -5.39 17.99
C PRO A 62 -9.18 -6.04 16.70
N VAL A 63 -10.46 -5.83 16.34
CA VAL A 63 -11.05 -6.39 15.12
C VAL A 63 -10.46 -5.70 13.89
N PHE A 64 -10.28 -4.38 13.96
CA PHE A 64 -9.59 -3.63 12.91
C PHE A 64 -8.12 -4.03 12.80
N ALA A 65 -7.42 -4.22 13.91
CA ALA A 65 -6.03 -4.69 13.92
C ALA A 65 -5.89 -6.09 13.28
N GLU A 66 -6.76 -7.03 13.64
CA GLU A 66 -6.77 -8.38 13.04
C GLU A 66 -7.08 -8.34 11.54
N ALA A 67 -7.97 -7.44 11.09
CA ALA A 67 -8.25 -7.27 9.67
C ALA A 67 -7.00 -6.84 8.88
N LEU A 68 -6.11 -6.03 9.48
CA LEU A 68 -4.86 -5.58 8.86
C LEU A 68 -3.79 -6.68 8.77
N ASP A 69 -3.94 -7.81 9.48
CA ASP A 69 -2.94 -8.88 9.44
C ASP A 69 -2.84 -9.60 8.10
N ASP A 70 -3.91 -9.54 7.29
CA ASP A 70 -3.92 -10.09 5.94
C ASP A 70 -3.54 -9.07 4.84
N PHE A 71 -3.01 -7.91 5.22
CA PHE A 71 -2.61 -6.84 4.29
C PHE A 71 -1.10 -6.61 4.27
N LEU A 72 -0.63 -6.19 3.09
CA LEU A 72 0.65 -5.50 2.90
C LEU A 72 0.46 -4.05 3.32
N ILE A 73 1.12 -3.66 4.41
CA ILE A 73 0.97 -2.32 4.96
C ILE A 73 2.17 -1.46 4.52
N LEU A 74 1.89 -0.39 3.77
CA LEU A 74 2.88 0.60 3.35
C LEU A 74 2.79 1.85 4.24
N PRO A 75 3.90 2.55 4.51
CA PRO A 75 3.91 3.75 5.34
C PRO A 75 3.24 4.93 4.63
N ASP A 76 2.39 5.65 5.36
CA ASP A 76 1.73 6.87 4.86
C ASP A 76 1.77 8.01 5.90
N GLY A 77 2.64 8.98 5.62
CA GLY A 77 2.67 10.27 6.28
C GLY A 77 3.61 10.40 7.47
N ILE A 78 3.78 11.64 7.92
CA ILE A 78 4.81 12.03 8.90
C ILE A 78 4.62 11.39 10.29
N GLY A 79 3.38 11.08 10.68
CA GLY A 79 3.10 10.51 11.99
C GLY A 79 3.72 9.12 12.18
N VAL A 80 3.67 8.28 11.14
CA VAL A 80 4.30 6.95 11.18
C VAL A 80 5.82 7.04 11.07
N ASP A 81 6.35 8.03 10.34
CA ASP A 81 7.78 8.31 10.30
C ASP A 81 8.34 8.73 11.65
N MET A 82 7.64 9.62 12.37
CA MET A 82 8.04 10.02 13.72
C MET A 82 8.00 8.83 14.69
N ALA A 83 6.98 7.98 14.60
CA ALA A 83 6.92 6.75 15.39
C ALA A 83 8.08 5.80 15.05
N ALA A 84 8.40 5.63 13.78
CA ALA A 84 9.54 4.83 13.36
C ALA A 84 10.88 5.41 13.85
N LEU A 85 11.06 6.72 13.77
CA LEU A 85 12.24 7.41 14.28
C LEU A 85 12.39 7.20 15.80
N LEU A 86 11.29 7.29 16.55
CA LEU A 86 11.29 7.11 18.00
C LEU A 86 11.61 5.66 18.41
N LEU A 87 11.06 4.67 17.70
CA LEU A 87 11.16 3.25 18.06
C LEU A 87 12.41 2.57 17.50
N TYR A 88 12.88 2.99 16.32
CA TYR A 88 13.94 2.32 15.56
C TYR A 88 15.14 3.23 15.25
N GLY A 89 15.13 4.48 15.70
CA GLY A 89 16.19 5.46 15.45
C GLY A 89 16.28 5.95 14.01
N THR A 90 15.38 5.49 13.13
CA THR A 90 15.33 5.88 11.70
C THR A 90 13.87 5.95 11.23
N PRO A 91 13.50 6.93 10.38
CA PRO A 91 12.16 7.01 9.80
C PRO A 91 11.93 5.90 8.75
N PHE A 92 10.76 5.82 8.13
CA PHE A 92 10.62 4.97 6.95
C PHE A 92 11.47 5.51 5.79
N PRO A 93 11.94 4.65 4.87
CA PRO A 93 12.79 5.10 3.77
C PRO A 93 12.09 6.12 2.87
N ASP A 94 10.83 5.87 2.53
CA ASP A 94 9.98 6.74 1.73
C ASP A 94 8.54 6.73 2.26
N ASN A 95 7.83 7.85 2.09
CA ASN A 95 6.40 7.96 2.36
C ASN A 95 5.63 7.51 1.12
N LEU A 96 4.82 6.45 1.23
CA LEU A 96 4.12 5.82 0.10
C LEU A 96 2.63 6.16 0.08
N ASN A 97 2.26 7.41 0.39
CA ASN A 97 0.87 7.87 0.39
C ASN A 97 0.12 7.40 -0.87
N GLY A 98 -1.07 6.81 -0.68
CA GLY A 98 -1.82 6.21 -1.77
C GLY A 98 -2.21 7.15 -2.91
N THR A 99 -2.34 8.46 -2.64
CA THR A 99 -2.73 9.47 -3.65
C THR A 99 -1.66 9.65 -4.70
N ASP A 100 -0.39 9.61 -4.30
CA ASP A 100 0.76 9.80 -5.19
C ASP A 100 1.31 8.44 -5.66
N PHE A 101 1.31 7.45 -4.77
CA PHE A 101 1.88 6.14 -5.03
C PHE A 101 1.07 5.32 -6.04
N VAL A 102 -0.26 5.31 -5.96
CA VAL A 102 -1.10 4.51 -6.86
C VAL A 102 -0.97 4.97 -8.32
N PRO A 103 -1.09 6.28 -8.66
CA PRO A 103 -0.85 6.75 -10.02
C PRO A 103 0.58 6.49 -10.51
N ALA A 104 1.59 6.60 -9.63
CA ALA A 104 2.98 6.31 -10.00
C ALA A 104 3.18 4.82 -10.32
N PHE A 105 2.59 3.92 -9.52
CA PHE A 105 2.62 2.48 -9.76
C PHE A 105 1.98 2.12 -11.11
N LEU A 106 0.82 2.69 -11.42
CA LEU A 106 0.15 2.46 -12.72
C LEU A 106 1.02 2.97 -13.88
N GLN A 107 1.59 4.17 -13.78
CA GLN A 107 2.49 4.70 -14.82
C GLN A 107 3.74 3.84 -15.02
N ALA A 108 4.35 3.34 -13.95
CA ALA A 108 5.54 2.50 -14.01
C ALA A 108 5.27 1.09 -14.54
N SER A 109 4.03 0.61 -14.46
CA SER A 109 3.65 -0.70 -14.98
C SER A 109 3.53 -0.68 -16.50
N SER A 110 4.54 -1.21 -17.18
CA SER A 110 4.57 -1.33 -18.65
C SER A 110 3.61 -2.38 -19.20
N ARG A 111 3.23 -3.37 -18.37
CA ARG A 111 2.28 -4.41 -18.75
C ARG A 111 0.85 -3.84 -18.67
N PRO A 112 0.03 -4.01 -19.72
CA PRO A 112 -1.39 -3.65 -19.65
C PRO A 112 -2.12 -4.38 -18.52
N LEU A 113 -2.68 -3.61 -17.59
CA LEU A 113 -3.49 -4.09 -16.48
C LEU A 113 -4.97 -3.81 -16.74
N THR A 114 -5.84 -4.59 -16.09
CA THR A 114 -7.26 -4.23 -15.96
C THR A 114 -7.46 -3.64 -14.58
N VAL A 115 -7.96 -2.42 -14.52
CA VAL A 115 -8.11 -1.64 -13.28
C VAL A 115 -9.58 -1.34 -13.07
N GLY A 116 -10.13 -1.76 -11.94
CA GLY A 116 -11.49 -1.40 -11.50
C GLY A 116 -11.42 -0.41 -10.34
N LEU A 117 -12.34 0.55 -10.31
CA LEU A 117 -12.46 1.51 -9.21
C LEU A 117 -13.71 1.17 -8.38
N LEU A 118 -13.51 0.93 -7.09
CA LEU A 118 -14.60 0.61 -6.17
C LEU A 118 -14.60 1.59 -4.98
N GLY A 119 -15.71 2.29 -4.79
CA GLY A 119 -15.92 3.25 -3.69
C GLY A 119 -16.39 4.62 -4.17
N ALA A 120 -16.62 5.53 -3.22
CA ALA A 120 -17.18 6.87 -3.45
C ALA A 120 -18.53 6.86 -4.20
N THR A 121 -18.97 8.03 -4.67
CA THR A 121 -20.13 8.13 -5.57
C THR A 121 -19.72 7.72 -6.99
N ARG A 122 -20.67 7.22 -7.77
CA ARG A 122 -20.45 6.86 -9.19
C ARG A 122 -19.75 7.97 -9.98
N VAL A 123 -20.22 9.21 -9.83
CA VAL A 123 -19.63 10.39 -10.49
C VAL A 123 -18.15 10.57 -10.15
N ASN A 124 -17.77 10.35 -8.88
CA ASN A 124 -16.38 10.48 -8.45
C ASN A 124 -15.50 9.34 -8.96
N ALA A 125 -16.02 8.11 -8.95
CA ALA A 125 -15.31 6.94 -9.48
C ALA A 125 -15.06 7.07 -10.99
N GLU A 126 -16.08 7.47 -11.76
CA GLU A 126 -15.96 7.73 -13.20
C GLU A 126 -14.95 8.85 -13.48
N ALA A 127 -15.01 9.96 -12.73
CA ALA A 127 -14.05 11.05 -12.88
C ALA A 127 -12.59 10.64 -12.55
N ALA A 128 -12.40 9.80 -11.53
CA ALA A 128 -11.09 9.24 -11.19
C ALA A 128 -10.59 8.28 -12.28
N SER A 129 -11.48 7.42 -12.81
CA SER A 129 -11.19 6.51 -13.92
C SER A 129 -10.68 7.28 -15.15
N VAL A 130 -11.36 8.35 -15.55
CA VAL A 130 -10.95 9.21 -16.67
C VAL A 130 -9.55 9.81 -16.45
N LYS A 131 -9.29 10.34 -15.25
CA LYS A 131 -7.98 10.94 -14.93
C LYS A 131 -6.86 9.90 -14.94
N LEU A 132 -7.08 8.73 -14.35
CA LEU A 132 -6.09 7.66 -14.32
C LEU A 132 -5.83 7.06 -15.70
N ALA A 133 -6.88 6.92 -16.53
CA ALA A 133 -6.76 6.46 -17.91
C ALA A 133 -5.92 7.41 -18.77
N ALA A 134 -6.01 8.72 -18.54
CA ALA A 134 -5.16 9.71 -19.21
C ALA A 134 -3.68 9.63 -18.77
N LEU A 135 -3.42 9.28 -17.50
CA LEU A 135 -2.05 9.17 -16.96
C LEU A 135 -1.37 7.85 -17.32
N ALA A 136 -2.13 6.75 -17.39
CA ALA A 136 -1.64 5.39 -17.65
C ALA A 136 -2.39 4.76 -18.82
N VAL A 137 -2.16 5.30 -20.01
CA VAL A 137 -2.87 4.96 -21.26
C VAL A 137 -2.74 3.50 -21.68
N GLN A 138 -1.72 2.80 -21.17
CA GLN A 138 -1.48 1.38 -21.44
C GLN A 138 -2.44 0.45 -20.68
N HIS A 139 -3.22 0.96 -19.72
CA HIS A 139 -4.13 0.17 -18.89
C HIS A 139 -5.58 0.28 -19.36
N ARG A 140 -6.36 -0.76 -19.07
CA ARG A 140 -7.81 -0.80 -19.31
C ARG A 140 -8.54 -0.54 -18.00
N PHE A 141 -9.30 0.54 -17.94
CA PHE A 141 -10.15 0.86 -16.79
C PHE A 141 -11.57 0.32 -17.04
N VAL A 142 -12.17 -0.28 -16.01
CA VAL A 142 -13.51 -0.88 -16.06
C VAL A 142 -14.38 -0.32 -14.94
N ASP A 143 -15.67 -0.15 -15.24
CA ASP A 143 -16.70 0.34 -14.32
C ASP A 143 -17.40 -0.80 -13.56
#